data_AF-A0A957NUM3-F1
#
_entry.id   AF-A0A957NUM3-F1
#
_cell.length_a   1.000
_cell.length_b   1.000
_cell.length_c   1.000
_cell.angle_alpha   90.00
_cell.angle_beta   90.00
_cell.angle_gamma   90.00
#
_symmetry.space_group_name_H-M   'P 1'
#
loop_
_entity.id
_entity.type
_entity.pdbx_description
1 polymer ?
#
loop_
_entity_poly.entity_id
_entity_poly.type
_entity_poly.pdbx_seq_one_letter_code
_entity_poly.pdbx_strand_id
1 'polypeptide(L)'
;GRAPRHRGVCMGRVVQVLRNSVLIDLRAAAPDAAVETPLKAGDGVVFDAADWRSPDEPEEGGRIYHVRLRRNQQVELDFGNGAINFKRIRVGDLLWRSDDPEMAKMARPFTEAQAPVHTQKLQVDVEAYVGQPLRARWSLVHMPQFTVTINSPTPLEPANQRGLDQAFLRKQFGRLGGTAYELAEVTLKTDGRAFAPSSLLNELRRDAVDQLAAMQATPQHQTVHEPLATLRRAVAQTATPAQSPAPVASAPQLHLLVRTPQQLAAALALHEAGCTLGSITLDYLELYGLRPAVEQVQTAGIPARVASPRVLKPSEQRIVNFLLRLNCDILVRSSGLLQALNHSL
;
A
#
# COMPACT_ATOMS: atom_id res chain seq x y z
N GLY A 1 36.35 7.73 1.98
CA GLY A 1 35.29 6.88 2.57
C GLY A 1 34.01 7.13 1.81
N ARG A 2 33.27 6.10 1.43
CA ARG A 2 32.03 6.26 0.65
C ARG A 2 30.92 6.79 1.55
N ALA A 3 30.53 8.05 1.36
CA ALA A 3 29.38 8.59 2.07
C ALA A 3 28.10 7.83 1.63
N PRO A 4 27.21 7.43 2.57
CA PRO A 4 25.95 6.82 2.22
C PRO A 4 25.09 7.83 1.44
N ARG A 5 24.91 7.60 0.14
CA ARG A 5 23.97 8.33 -0.70
C ARG A 5 23.07 7.34 -1.43
N HIS A 6 21.80 7.71 -1.60
CA HIS A 6 20.83 6.90 -2.32
C HIS A 6 21.01 7.09 -3.84
N ARG A 7 21.94 6.33 -4.43
CA ARG A 7 22.35 6.48 -5.85
C ARG A 7 21.55 5.62 -6.83
N GLY A 8 20.65 4.78 -6.32
CA GLY A 8 19.87 3.83 -7.10
C GLY A 8 20.55 2.46 -7.19
N VAL A 9 20.49 1.81 -8.35
CA VAL A 9 20.95 0.41 -8.52
C VAL A 9 22.36 0.39 -9.13
N CYS A 10 23.28 -0.36 -8.53
CA CYS A 10 24.64 -0.51 -9.07
C CYS A 10 24.61 -1.39 -10.33
N MET A 11 24.98 -0.80 -11.47
CA MET A 11 24.92 -1.44 -12.79
C MET A 11 26.28 -1.94 -13.27
N GLY A 12 27.38 -1.59 -12.60
CA GLY A 12 28.71 -2.10 -12.96
C GLY A 12 29.83 -1.12 -12.64
N ARG A 13 30.95 -1.29 -13.33
CA ARG A 13 32.17 -0.50 -13.14
C ARG A 13 32.73 -0.02 -14.47
N VAL A 14 33.28 1.19 -14.49
CA VAL A 14 33.99 1.74 -15.64
C VAL A 14 35.27 0.95 -15.90
N VAL A 15 35.40 0.41 -17.11
CA VAL A 15 36.63 -0.26 -17.58
C VAL A 15 37.40 0.56 -18.60
N GLN A 16 36.73 1.45 -19.32
CA GLN A 16 37.38 2.35 -20.26
C GLN A 16 36.57 3.63 -20.46
N VAL A 17 37.25 4.77 -20.53
CA VAL A 17 36.65 6.05 -20.92
C VAL A 17 37.14 6.37 -22.33
N LEU A 18 36.21 6.41 -23.28
CA LEU A 18 36.46 6.77 -24.68
C LEU A 18 36.18 8.26 -24.88
N ARG A 19 36.37 8.75 -26.11
CA ARG A 19 36.20 10.18 -26.43
C ARG A 19 34.78 10.68 -26.13
N ASN A 20 33.76 9.89 -26.50
CA ASN A 20 32.35 10.24 -26.42
C ASN A 20 31.49 9.16 -25.73
N SER A 21 32.12 8.11 -25.19
CA SER A 21 31.43 6.98 -24.60
C SER A 21 32.20 6.39 -23.43
N VAL A 22 31.52 5.60 -22.60
CA VAL A 22 32.13 4.91 -21.46
C VAL A 22 31.82 3.43 -21.56
N LEU A 23 32.85 2.60 -21.45
CA LEU A 23 32.72 1.15 -21.43
C LEU A 23 32.58 0.67 -19.99
N ILE A 24 31.54 -0.10 -19.72
CA ILE A 24 31.15 -0.58 -18.39
C ILE A 24 31.21 -2.10 -18.39
N ASP A 25 31.80 -2.67 -17.34
CA ASP A 25 31.73 -4.10 -17.04
C ASP A 25 30.56 -4.37 -16.10
N LEU A 26 29.58 -5.11 -16.59
CA LEU A 26 28.36 -5.45 -15.86
C LEU A 26 28.59 -6.57 -14.83
N ARG A 27 29.71 -7.30 -14.88
CA ARG A 27 30.01 -8.35 -13.88
C ARG A 27 30.25 -7.80 -12.48
N ALA A 28 30.58 -6.51 -12.40
CA ALA A 28 30.71 -5.77 -11.15
C ALA A 28 29.38 -5.20 -10.62
N ALA A 29 28.26 -5.43 -11.33
CA ALA A 29 26.93 -5.02 -10.89
C ALA A 29 26.48 -5.80 -9.65
N ALA A 30 25.44 -5.31 -8.98
CA ALA A 30 24.74 -6.13 -8.00
C ALA A 30 24.25 -7.44 -8.67
N PRO A 31 24.33 -8.59 -7.97
CA PRO A 31 23.79 -9.84 -8.50
C PRO A 31 22.34 -9.60 -8.94
N ASP A 32 22.00 -10.09 -10.12
CA ASP A 32 20.67 -10.04 -10.75
C ASP A 32 20.24 -8.70 -11.37
N ALA A 33 20.79 -7.55 -10.96
CA ALA A 33 20.38 -6.23 -11.47
C ALA A 33 20.57 -6.04 -12.99
N ALA A 34 21.73 -6.50 -13.50
CA ALA A 34 22.06 -6.40 -14.93
C ALA A 34 21.26 -7.37 -15.82
N VAL A 35 20.69 -8.43 -15.23
CA VAL A 35 19.93 -9.46 -15.93
C VAL A 35 18.44 -9.16 -15.90
N GLU A 36 17.90 -8.77 -14.74
CA GLU A 36 16.47 -8.50 -14.57
C GLU A 36 16.08 -7.12 -15.13
N THR A 37 17.00 -6.14 -15.10
CA THR A 37 16.73 -4.77 -15.55
C THR A 37 17.92 -4.19 -16.31
N PRO A 38 18.20 -4.63 -17.54
CA PRO A 38 19.35 -4.15 -18.31
C PRO A 38 19.29 -2.63 -18.53
N LEU A 39 20.47 -2.00 -18.62
CA LEU A 39 20.57 -0.59 -18.99
C LEU A 39 19.95 -0.35 -20.37
N LYS A 40 19.17 0.71 -20.50
CA LYS A 40 18.52 1.11 -21.76
C LYS A 40 18.74 2.60 -22.05
N ALA A 41 18.53 2.99 -23.30
CA ALA A 41 18.53 4.40 -23.67
C ALA A 41 17.47 5.16 -22.88
N GLY A 42 17.81 6.36 -22.40
CA GLY A 42 16.97 7.19 -21.55
C GLY A 42 17.26 7.05 -20.05
N ASP A 43 17.83 5.93 -19.60
CA ASP A 43 18.20 5.72 -18.19
C ASP A 43 19.11 6.84 -17.70
N GLY A 44 18.79 7.38 -16.53
CA GLY A 44 19.66 8.31 -15.81
C GLY A 44 20.71 7.51 -15.04
N VAL A 45 21.97 7.89 -15.20
CA VAL A 45 23.09 7.24 -14.52
C VAL A 45 24.02 8.23 -13.86
N VAL A 46 24.69 7.77 -12.80
CA VAL A 46 25.68 8.53 -12.04
C VAL A 46 26.95 7.69 -11.87
N PHE A 47 28.09 8.35 -12.05
CA PHE A 47 29.42 7.79 -11.84
C PHE A 47 29.93 8.14 -10.44
N ASP A 48 30.07 7.11 -9.62
CA ASP A 48 30.58 7.20 -8.26
C ASP A 48 32.12 7.08 -8.28
N ALA A 49 32.75 8.20 -7.96
CA ALA A 49 34.20 8.39 -7.89
C ALA A 49 34.68 8.57 -6.44
N ALA A 50 33.96 8.03 -5.46
CA ALA A 50 34.29 8.18 -4.04
C ALA A 50 35.70 7.69 -3.65
N ASP A 51 36.36 6.95 -4.53
CA ASP A 51 37.74 6.47 -4.33
C ASP A 51 38.80 7.56 -4.63
N TRP A 52 38.45 8.66 -5.30
CA TRP A 52 39.41 9.72 -5.65
C TRP A 52 38.85 11.15 -5.67
N ARG A 53 37.56 11.35 -5.41
CA ARG A 53 36.92 12.67 -5.33
C ARG A 53 36.45 12.97 -3.90
N SER A 54 36.49 14.24 -3.51
CA SER A 54 35.89 14.67 -2.24
C SER A 54 34.39 14.39 -2.24
N PRO A 55 33.80 13.88 -1.14
CA PRO A 55 32.36 13.70 -1.01
C PRO A 55 31.56 14.98 -1.27
N ASP A 56 32.12 16.16 -1.01
CA ASP A 56 31.42 17.45 -1.16
C ASP A 56 31.27 17.90 -2.61
N GLU A 57 31.99 17.29 -3.55
CA GLU A 57 31.83 17.59 -4.97
C GLU A 57 30.60 16.89 -5.57
N PRO A 58 29.88 17.56 -6.51
CA PRO A 58 28.75 16.94 -7.20
C PRO A 58 29.23 15.75 -8.03
N GLU A 59 28.48 14.65 -7.98
CA GLU A 59 28.77 13.47 -8.80
C GLU A 59 28.50 13.78 -10.28
N GLU A 60 29.25 13.12 -11.17
CA GLU A 60 29.07 13.28 -12.61
C GLU A 60 28.06 12.25 -13.10
N GLY A 61 27.10 12.65 -13.92
CA GLY A 61 26.03 11.76 -14.36
C GLY A 61 25.18 12.41 -15.44
N GLY A 62 24.44 11.58 -16.17
CA GLY A 62 23.62 12.03 -17.29
C GLY A 62 22.71 10.91 -17.79
N ARG A 63 21.96 11.22 -18.85
CA ARG A 63 21.08 10.22 -19.49
C ARG A 63 21.83 9.48 -20.58
N ILE A 64 21.67 8.16 -20.60
CA ILE A 64 22.22 7.33 -21.65
C ILE A 64 21.49 7.62 -22.97
N TYR A 65 22.25 7.94 -24.01
CA TYR A 65 21.71 8.17 -25.36
C TYR A 65 21.64 6.86 -26.16
N HIS A 66 22.71 6.07 -26.13
CA HIS A 66 22.73 4.73 -26.72
C HIS A 66 23.42 3.73 -25.79
N VAL A 67 22.91 2.50 -25.81
CA VAL A 67 23.53 1.33 -25.18
C VAL A 67 23.96 0.39 -26.29
N ARG A 68 25.25 0.09 -26.38
CA ARG A 68 25.78 -0.91 -27.32
C ARG A 68 26.37 -2.08 -26.54
N LEU A 69 25.75 -3.24 -26.65
CA LEU A 69 26.30 -4.48 -26.09
C LEU A 69 27.65 -4.79 -26.74
N ARG A 70 28.61 -5.21 -25.92
CA ARG A 70 29.93 -5.68 -26.31
C ARG A 70 30.12 -7.12 -25.80
N ARG A 71 31.22 -7.75 -26.21
CA ARG A 71 31.58 -9.08 -25.71
C ARG A 71 31.90 -9.01 -24.21
N ASN A 72 31.92 -10.16 -23.53
CA ASN A 72 32.33 -10.28 -22.12
C ASN A 72 31.49 -9.49 -21.11
N GLN A 73 30.16 -9.41 -21.33
CA GLN A 73 29.22 -8.69 -20.44
C GLN A 73 29.60 -7.21 -20.25
N GLN A 74 30.13 -6.59 -21.30
CA GLN A 74 30.42 -5.17 -21.33
C GLN A 74 29.38 -4.41 -22.13
N VAL A 75 29.13 -3.17 -21.73
CA VAL A 75 28.27 -2.25 -22.46
C VAL A 75 28.97 -0.93 -22.69
N GLU A 76 28.89 -0.43 -23.91
CA GLU A 76 29.33 0.90 -24.24
C GLU A 76 28.15 1.85 -24.16
N LEU A 77 28.29 2.90 -23.35
CA LEU A 77 27.28 3.92 -23.12
C LEU A 77 27.70 5.21 -23.81
N ASP A 78 26.89 5.66 -24.76
CA ASP A 78 27.02 6.99 -25.37
C ASP A 78 26.12 8.00 -24.64
N PHE A 79 26.57 9.24 -24.60
CA PHE A 79 25.85 10.35 -23.98
C PHE A 79 25.62 11.48 -24.99
N GLY A 80 24.61 12.30 -24.75
CA GLY A 80 24.37 13.51 -25.55
C GLY A 80 25.59 14.45 -25.51
N ASN A 81 25.73 15.30 -26.53
CA ASN A 81 26.84 16.24 -26.60
C ASN A 81 26.83 17.18 -25.37
N GLY A 82 27.94 17.24 -24.64
CA GLY A 82 28.06 18.03 -23.42
C GLY A 82 27.21 17.56 -22.24
N ALA A 83 26.54 16.41 -22.34
CA ALA A 83 25.66 15.90 -21.29
C ALA A 83 26.43 15.44 -20.04
N ILE A 84 27.67 14.98 -20.22
CA ILE A 84 28.57 14.60 -19.13
C ILE A 84 30.00 15.09 -19.41
N ASN A 85 30.74 15.37 -18.34
CA ASN A 85 32.16 15.68 -18.38
C ASN A 85 33.01 14.41 -18.18
N PHE A 86 33.44 13.79 -19.29
CA PHE A 86 34.27 12.58 -19.28
C PHE A 86 35.58 12.72 -18.50
N LYS A 87 36.13 13.94 -18.31
CA LYS A 87 37.33 14.17 -17.49
C LYS A 87 37.11 13.88 -16.00
N ARG A 88 35.85 13.83 -15.58
CA ARG A 88 35.44 13.53 -14.20
C ARG A 88 35.16 12.05 -13.98
N ILE A 89 35.43 11.19 -14.96
CA ILE A 89 35.20 9.74 -14.88
C ILE A 89 36.55 9.03 -15.02
N ARG A 90 36.81 8.03 -14.18
CA ARG A 90 38.02 7.19 -14.25
C ARG A 90 37.66 5.71 -14.32
N VAL A 91 38.61 4.94 -14.87
CA VAL A 91 38.57 3.48 -14.77
C VAL A 91 38.54 3.09 -13.30
N GLY A 92 37.60 2.23 -12.92
CA GLY A 92 37.35 1.86 -11.53
C GLY A 92 36.09 2.47 -10.92
N ASP A 93 35.60 3.59 -11.44
CA ASP A 93 34.39 4.26 -10.95
C ASP A 93 33.16 3.34 -11.07
N LEU A 94 32.27 3.38 -10.08
CA LEU A 94 31.03 2.61 -10.13
C LEU A 94 29.96 3.35 -10.91
N LEU A 95 29.17 2.60 -11.68
CA LEU A 95 28.00 3.14 -12.38
C LEU A 95 26.73 2.77 -11.62
N TRP A 96 25.94 3.79 -11.30
CA TRP A 96 24.63 3.63 -10.68
C TRP A 96 23.53 4.08 -11.64
N ARG A 97 22.45 3.30 -11.80
CA ARG A 97 21.21 3.77 -12.44
C ARG A 97 20.37 4.50 -11.39
N SER A 98 20.25 5.80 -11.57
CA SER A 98 19.55 6.71 -10.67
C SER A 98 18.10 6.99 -11.10
N ASP A 99 17.78 6.80 -12.38
CA ASP A 99 16.44 7.07 -12.93
C ASP A 99 16.11 6.09 -14.07
N ASP A 100 14.88 5.56 -14.08
CA ASP A 100 14.30 4.79 -15.17
C ASP A 100 13.01 5.52 -15.63
N PRO A 101 13.03 6.19 -16.80
CA PRO A 101 11.88 6.96 -17.28
C PRO A 101 10.60 6.14 -17.46
N GLU A 102 10.71 4.85 -17.79
CA GLU A 102 9.53 3.99 -17.95
C GLU A 102 8.93 3.65 -16.59
N MET A 103 9.78 3.37 -15.60
CA MET A 103 9.33 3.17 -14.22
C MET A 103 8.69 4.44 -13.66
N ALA A 104 9.32 5.60 -13.87
CA ALA A 104 8.75 6.89 -13.47
C ALA A 104 7.38 7.13 -14.15
N LYS A 105 7.27 6.83 -15.45
CA LYS A 105 6.01 6.93 -16.19
C LYS A 105 4.93 5.99 -15.65
N MET A 106 5.28 4.76 -15.28
CA MET A 106 4.36 3.79 -14.67
C MET A 106 3.94 4.19 -13.26
N ALA A 107 4.83 4.82 -12.49
CA ALA A 107 4.56 5.28 -11.13
C ALA A 107 3.74 6.59 -11.10
N ARG A 108 3.88 7.44 -12.12
CA ARG A 108 3.28 8.77 -12.19
C ARG A 108 1.77 8.81 -11.91
N PRO A 109 0.93 7.88 -12.43
CA PRO A 109 -0.49 7.85 -12.10
C PRO A 109 -0.77 7.69 -10.60
N PHE A 110 0.14 7.08 -9.84
CA PHE A 110 -0.02 6.82 -8.41
C PHE A 110 0.64 7.89 -7.53
N THR A 111 1.69 8.56 -8.01
CA THR A 111 2.42 9.59 -7.24
C THR A 111 1.96 11.01 -7.55
N GLU A 112 1.45 11.26 -8.76
CA GLU A 112 1.01 12.57 -9.27
C GLU A 112 -0.45 12.51 -9.76
N ALA A 113 -1.28 11.70 -9.10
CA ALA A 113 -2.67 11.51 -9.48
C ALA A 113 -3.45 12.83 -9.40
N GLN A 114 -3.89 13.37 -10.54
CA GLN A 114 -4.79 14.53 -10.58
C GLN A 114 -6.25 14.15 -10.25
N ALA A 115 -6.58 12.86 -10.35
CA ALA A 115 -7.85 12.28 -9.98
C ALA A 115 -7.61 10.99 -9.19
N PRO A 116 -8.55 10.56 -8.34
CA PRO A 116 -8.41 9.33 -7.58
C PRO A 116 -8.16 8.11 -8.48
N VAL A 117 -7.08 7.37 -8.21
CA VAL A 117 -6.72 6.14 -8.94
C VAL A 117 -7.65 4.97 -8.65
N HIS A 118 -8.40 5.07 -7.56
CA HIS A 118 -9.40 4.09 -7.15
C HIS A 118 -10.60 4.82 -6.54
N THR A 119 -11.80 4.45 -6.96
CA THR A 119 -13.06 5.01 -6.50
C THR A 119 -13.77 4.04 -5.55
N GLN A 120 -14.49 4.59 -4.58
CA GLN A 120 -15.32 3.82 -3.67
C GLN A 120 -16.77 3.82 -4.16
N LYS A 121 -17.39 2.63 -4.18
CA LYS A 121 -18.78 2.45 -4.60
C LYS A 121 -19.75 3.08 -3.61
N LEU A 122 -20.64 3.92 -4.13
CA LEU A 122 -21.75 4.54 -3.41
C LEU A 122 -23.09 3.91 -3.79
N GLN A 123 -23.94 3.75 -2.79
CA GLN A 123 -25.37 3.53 -2.95
C GLN A 123 -26.11 4.79 -2.50
N VAL A 124 -27.18 5.13 -3.23
CA VAL A 124 -28.01 6.30 -2.91
C VAL A 124 -29.48 5.89 -2.82
N ASP A 125 -30.09 6.08 -1.67
CA ASP A 125 -31.53 5.87 -1.48
C ASP A 125 -32.24 7.22 -1.44
N VAL A 126 -33.19 7.42 -2.36
CA VAL A 126 -33.88 8.70 -2.54
C VAL A 126 -35.36 8.57 -2.21
N GLU A 127 -35.86 9.48 -1.37
CA GLU A 127 -37.28 9.66 -1.09
C GLU A 127 -37.71 11.03 -1.62
N ALA A 128 -38.68 11.04 -2.54
CA ALA A 128 -39.13 12.24 -3.23
C ALA A 128 -40.65 12.26 -3.36
N TYR A 129 -41.31 13.04 -2.51
CA TYR A 129 -42.77 13.21 -2.47
C TYR A 129 -43.12 14.69 -2.59
N VAL A 130 -44.23 14.99 -3.28
CA VAL A 130 -44.72 16.38 -3.41
C VAL A 130 -45.05 16.94 -2.04
N GLY A 131 -44.65 18.19 -1.79
CA GLY A 131 -44.85 18.87 -0.51
C GLY A 131 -43.87 18.45 0.60
N GLN A 132 -42.92 17.55 0.32
CA GLN A 132 -41.84 17.18 1.23
C GLN A 132 -40.48 17.51 0.63
N PRO A 133 -39.46 17.81 1.45
CA PRO A 133 -38.08 17.88 0.97
C PRO A 133 -37.65 16.55 0.35
N LEU A 134 -36.86 16.62 -0.73
CA LEU A 134 -36.14 15.46 -1.24
C LEU A 134 -35.16 15.01 -0.18
N ARG A 135 -35.19 13.73 0.18
CA ARG A 135 -34.22 13.13 1.09
C ARG A 135 -33.36 12.14 0.31
N ALA A 136 -32.05 12.36 0.28
CA ALA A 136 -31.09 11.46 -0.34
C ALA A 136 -30.11 10.93 0.72
N ARG A 137 -30.14 9.62 0.96
CA ARG A 137 -29.19 8.92 1.83
C ARG A 137 -28.08 8.34 0.96
N TRP A 138 -26.84 8.72 1.23
CA TRP A 138 -25.66 8.27 0.51
C TRP A 138 -24.80 7.42 1.44
N SER A 139 -24.42 6.21 1.01
CA SER A 139 -23.61 5.28 1.81
C SER A 139 -22.55 4.58 0.98
N LEU A 140 -21.40 4.27 1.59
CA LEU A 140 -20.38 3.43 0.96
C LEU A 140 -20.78 1.96 1.03
N VAL A 141 -20.73 1.27 -0.10
CA VAL A 141 -21.14 -0.14 -0.21
C VAL A 141 -20.31 -1.05 0.71
N HIS A 142 -18.99 -0.85 0.76
CA HIS A 142 -18.10 -1.68 1.57
C HIS A 142 -17.92 -1.17 3.01
N MET A 143 -18.39 0.05 3.32
CA MET A 143 -18.24 0.67 4.64
C MET A 143 -19.53 1.44 5.00
N PRO A 144 -20.63 0.73 5.29
CA PRO A 144 -21.95 1.34 5.48
C PRO A 144 -22.02 2.31 6.68
N GLN A 145 -21.06 2.26 7.60
CA GLN A 145 -20.93 3.24 8.69
C GLN A 145 -20.67 4.66 8.17
N PHE A 146 -20.07 4.82 6.99
CA PHE A 146 -19.98 6.11 6.32
C PHE A 146 -21.25 6.34 5.52
N THR A 147 -22.23 6.95 6.19
CA THR A 147 -23.50 7.35 5.60
C THR A 147 -23.77 8.83 5.89
N VAL A 148 -24.26 9.56 4.88
CA VAL A 148 -24.79 10.91 5.05
C VAL A 148 -26.22 10.98 4.52
N THR A 149 -27.03 11.88 5.07
CA THR A 149 -28.38 12.14 4.58
C THR A 149 -28.50 13.62 4.30
N ILE A 150 -28.74 13.97 3.03
CA ILE A 150 -28.92 15.35 2.60
C ILE A 150 -30.39 15.55 2.24
N ASN A 151 -30.95 16.68 2.65
CA ASN A 151 -32.31 17.09 2.34
C ASN A 151 -32.28 18.30 1.41
N SER A 152 -33.23 18.40 0.48
CA SER A 152 -33.44 19.66 -0.24
C SER A 152 -33.85 20.77 0.74
N PRO A 153 -33.42 22.02 0.51
CA PRO A 153 -33.77 23.14 1.38
C PRO A 153 -35.26 23.48 1.32
N THR A 154 -35.92 23.19 0.19
CA THR A 154 -37.33 23.44 -0.03
C THR A 154 -38.09 22.15 -0.32
N PRO A 155 -39.40 22.08 -0.01
CA PRO A 155 -40.27 21.00 -0.45
C PRO A 155 -40.32 20.87 -1.97
N LEU A 156 -40.56 19.66 -2.47
CA LEU A 156 -40.69 19.40 -3.89
C LEU A 156 -42.08 19.79 -4.40
N GLU A 157 -42.10 20.42 -5.57
CA GLU A 157 -43.32 20.79 -6.28
C GLU A 157 -43.81 19.66 -7.17
N PRO A 158 -45.10 19.64 -7.55
CA PRO A 158 -45.60 18.71 -8.55
C PRO A 158 -44.98 18.99 -9.93
N ALA A 159 -44.68 17.93 -10.67
CA ALA A 159 -44.12 18.01 -12.00
C ALA A 159 -45.17 18.40 -13.03
N ASN A 160 -44.86 19.41 -13.85
CA ASN A 160 -45.74 19.86 -14.94
C ASN A 160 -45.80 18.88 -16.12
N GLN A 161 -44.80 18.00 -16.28
CA GLN A 161 -44.75 17.02 -17.39
C GLN A 161 -44.35 15.64 -16.92
N ARG A 162 -43.09 15.47 -16.48
CA ARG A 162 -42.54 14.19 -16.04
C ARG A 162 -41.96 14.33 -14.64
N GLY A 163 -42.46 13.50 -13.73
CA GLY A 163 -41.91 13.41 -12.39
C GLY A 163 -40.51 12.81 -12.37
N LEU A 164 -39.89 12.91 -11.20
CA LEU A 164 -38.56 12.36 -10.96
C LEU A 164 -38.55 10.84 -11.18
N ASP A 165 -37.59 10.35 -11.96
CA ASP A 165 -37.39 8.92 -12.17
C ASP A 165 -35.96 8.49 -11.82
N GLN A 166 -35.81 7.18 -11.60
CA GLN A 166 -34.54 6.57 -11.15
C GLN A 166 -33.43 6.74 -12.20
N ALA A 167 -33.77 6.73 -13.50
CA ALA A 167 -32.81 6.89 -14.58
C ALA A 167 -32.20 8.30 -14.60
N PHE A 168 -33.04 9.33 -14.38
CA PHE A 168 -32.60 10.71 -14.26
C PHE A 168 -31.72 10.90 -13.03
N LEU A 169 -32.10 10.35 -11.88
CA LEU A 169 -31.27 10.38 -10.68
C LEU A 169 -29.92 9.71 -10.90
N ARG A 170 -29.88 8.52 -11.51
CA ARG A 170 -28.63 7.82 -11.82
C ARG A 170 -27.71 8.69 -12.69
N LYS A 171 -28.29 9.40 -13.67
CA LYS A 171 -27.54 10.31 -14.55
C LYS A 171 -27.01 11.54 -13.82
N GLN A 172 -27.76 12.14 -12.89
CA GLN A 172 -27.32 13.33 -12.15
C GLN A 172 -26.33 12.96 -11.04
N PHE A 173 -26.69 11.99 -10.20
CA PHE A 173 -25.88 11.55 -9.06
C PHE A 173 -24.64 10.76 -9.48
N GLY A 174 -24.61 10.16 -10.67
CA GLY A 174 -23.44 9.48 -11.20
C GLY A 174 -22.32 10.41 -11.70
N ARG A 175 -22.54 11.73 -11.72
CA ARG A 175 -21.53 12.73 -12.15
C ARG A 175 -20.53 13.01 -11.03
N LEU A 176 -19.75 11.99 -10.68
CA LEU A 176 -18.77 11.98 -9.57
C LEU A 176 -17.32 12.12 -10.06
N GLY A 177 -17.12 12.63 -11.27
CA GLY A 177 -15.78 12.82 -11.86
C GLY A 177 -14.89 13.70 -10.98
N GLY A 178 -13.64 13.28 -10.79
CA GLY A 178 -12.67 13.96 -9.92
C GLY A 178 -12.83 13.68 -8.43
N THR A 179 -13.86 12.94 -8.02
CA THR A 179 -14.08 12.56 -6.62
C THR A 179 -13.59 11.13 -6.36
N ALA A 180 -13.40 10.76 -5.09
CA ALA A 180 -12.97 9.41 -4.69
C ALA A 180 -14.11 8.37 -4.75
N TYR A 181 -15.17 8.66 -5.50
CA TYR A 181 -16.42 7.91 -5.46
C TYR A 181 -16.96 7.58 -6.86
N GLU A 182 -17.67 6.45 -6.94
CA GLU A 182 -18.44 6.05 -8.11
C GLU A 182 -19.85 5.59 -7.69
N LEU A 183 -20.85 5.89 -8.50
CA LEU A 183 -22.23 5.48 -8.21
C LEU A 183 -22.45 4.04 -8.65
N ALA A 184 -22.65 3.13 -7.69
CA ALA A 184 -23.03 1.75 -7.99
C ALA A 184 -24.54 1.65 -8.23
N GLU A 185 -25.33 2.14 -7.28
CA GLU A 185 -26.78 1.99 -7.27
C GLU A 185 -27.48 3.27 -6.79
N VAL A 186 -28.67 3.50 -7.34
CA VAL A 186 -29.60 4.51 -6.84
C VAL A 186 -30.98 3.88 -6.75
N THR A 187 -31.65 4.01 -5.62
CA THR A 187 -33.03 3.59 -5.42
C THR A 187 -33.91 4.83 -5.24
N LEU A 188 -35.16 4.77 -5.72
CA LEU A 188 -36.10 5.89 -5.66
C LEU A 188 -37.44 5.42 -5.11
N LYS A 189 -37.88 6.04 -4.02
CA LYS A 189 -39.26 5.99 -3.52
C LYS A 189 -39.95 7.30 -3.85
N THR A 190 -40.99 7.22 -4.66
CA THR A 190 -41.77 8.38 -5.10
C THR A 190 -43.18 7.94 -5.49
N ASP A 191 -44.12 8.88 -5.49
CA ASP A 191 -45.44 8.73 -6.13
C ASP A 191 -45.41 9.09 -7.63
N GLY A 192 -44.23 9.43 -8.17
CA GLY A 192 -44.01 9.77 -9.57
C GLY A 192 -44.43 11.19 -9.94
N ARG A 193 -44.81 12.02 -8.96
CA ARG A 193 -45.32 13.38 -9.19
C ARG A 193 -44.34 14.47 -8.81
N ALA A 194 -43.34 14.18 -7.98
CA ALA A 194 -42.40 15.18 -7.51
C ALA A 194 -41.44 15.66 -8.62
N PHE A 195 -41.16 16.95 -8.66
CA PHE A 195 -40.18 17.57 -9.56
C PHE A 195 -38.95 18.03 -8.77
N ALA A 196 -37.76 17.67 -9.25
CA ALA A 196 -36.50 18.19 -8.75
C ALA A 196 -35.64 18.70 -9.93
N PRO A 197 -35.25 19.99 -9.94
CA PRO A 197 -34.40 20.51 -11.00
C PRO A 197 -32.98 19.93 -10.91
N SER A 198 -32.29 19.90 -12.05
CA SER A 198 -30.91 19.38 -12.12
C SER A 198 -29.93 20.19 -11.27
N SER A 199 -30.16 21.49 -11.09
CA SER A 199 -29.37 22.35 -10.20
C SER A 199 -29.43 21.87 -8.76
N LEU A 200 -30.65 21.64 -8.24
CA LEU A 200 -30.85 21.10 -6.89
C LEU A 200 -30.16 19.75 -6.71
N LEU A 201 -30.32 18.81 -7.66
CA LEU A 201 -29.66 17.51 -7.58
C LEU A 201 -28.13 17.62 -7.62
N ASN A 202 -27.59 18.58 -8.37
CA ASN A 202 -26.15 18.84 -8.41
C ASN A 202 -25.63 19.39 -7.09
N GLU A 203 -26.38 20.27 -6.43
CA GLU A 203 -26.07 20.81 -5.10
C GLU A 203 -26.08 19.69 -4.06
N LEU A 204 -27.17 18.93 -3.96
CA LEU A 204 -27.29 17.82 -3.00
C LEU A 204 -26.18 16.76 -3.19
N ARG A 205 -25.80 16.49 -4.44
CA ARG A 205 -24.68 15.59 -4.75
C ARG A 205 -23.36 16.15 -4.23
N ARG A 206 -23.07 17.44 -4.46
CA ARG A 206 -21.82 18.07 -4.00
C ARG A 206 -21.75 18.05 -2.48
N ASP A 207 -22.83 18.44 -1.81
CA ASP A 207 -22.92 18.45 -0.35
C ASP A 207 -22.74 17.04 0.24
N ALA A 208 -23.36 16.02 -0.37
CA ALA A 208 -23.19 14.63 0.05
C ALA A 208 -21.74 14.17 -0.08
N VAL A 209 -21.09 14.46 -1.21
CA VAL A 209 -19.69 14.11 -1.47
C VAL A 209 -18.76 14.80 -0.47
N ASP A 210 -18.97 16.09 -0.23
CA ASP A 210 -18.13 16.89 0.68
C ASP A 210 -18.27 16.40 2.13
N GLN A 211 -19.49 16.09 2.58
CA GLN A 211 -19.72 15.54 3.92
C GLN A 211 -19.15 14.12 4.09
N LEU A 212 -19.28 13.26 3.07
CA LEU A 212 -18.66 11.94 3.09
C LEU A 212 -17.14 12.04 3.17
N ALA A 213 -16.54 12.93 2.36
CA ALA A 213 -15.10 13.15 2.37
C ALA A 213 -14.62 13.67 3.73
N ALA A 214 -15.32 14.64 4.32
CA ALA A 214 -14.99 15.17 5.65
C ALA A 214 -15.11 14.10 6.74
N MET A 215 -16.15 13.27 6.69
CA MET A 215 -16.33 12.17 7.65
C MET A 215 -15.21 11.12 7.52
N GLN A 216 -14.79 10.78 6.30
CA GLN A 216 -13.67 9.84 6.08
C GLN A 216 -12.30 10.45 6.43
N ALA A 217 -12.14 11.77 6.30
CA ALA A 217 -10.91 12.46 6.63
C ALA A 217 -10.75 12.73 8.14
N THR A 218 -11.81 12.59 8.94
CA THR A 218 -11.76 12.82 10.38
C THR A 218 -10.85 11.79 11.04
N PRO A 219 -9.72 12.19 11.64
CA PRO A 219 -8.82 11.26 12.30
C PRO A 219 -9.54 10.61 13.48
N GLN A 220 -9.51 9.28 13.56
CA GLN A 220 -9.92 8.60 14.78
C GLN A 220 -8.89 8.93 15.86
N HIS A 221 -9.30 9.74 16.84
CA HIS A 221 -8.51 9.96 18.04
C HIS A 221 -8.38 8.62 18.78
N GLN A 222 -7.24 7.96 18.62
CA GLN A 222 -6.91 6.79 19.41
C GLN A 222 -6.48 7.26 20.79
N THR A 223 -7.31 6.98 21.80
CA THR A 223 -6.93 7.21 23.18
C THR A 223 -5.87 6.18 23.58
N VAL A 224 -4.63 6.64 23.71
CA VAL A 224 -3.56 5.81 24.28
C VAL A 224 -3.73 5.79 25.79
N HIS A 225 -4.22 4.68 26.31
CA HIS A 225 -4.32 4.47 27.76
C HIS A 225 -3.01 3.94 28.34
N GLU A 226 -2.79 4.20 29.64
CA GLU A 226 -1.67 3.61 30.36
C GLU A 226 -1.84 2.07 30.41
N PRO A 227 -0.87 1.27 29.93
CA PRO A 227 -1.05 -0.16 29.73
C PRO A 227 -1.41 -0.92 31.01
N LEU A 228 -0.74 -0.64 32.13
CA LEU A 228 -0.93 -1.39 33.37
C LEU A 228 -2.26 -1.04 34.05
N ALA A 229 -2.68 0.22 34.06
CA ALA A 229 -3.98 0.65 34.57
C ALA A 229 -5.13 0.10 33.71
N THR A 230 -4.92 -0.03 32.40
CA THR A 230 -5.90 -0.64 31.49
C THR A 230 -6.02 -2.13 31.75
N LEU A 231 -4.90 -2.83 31.88
CA LEU A 231 -4.88 -4.25 32.24
C LEU A 231 -5.54 -4.49 33.60
N ARG A 232 -5.19 -3.69 34.62
CA ARG A 232 -5.82 -3.79 35.96
C ARG A 232 -7.33 -3.58 35.91
N ARG A 233 -7.82 -2.60 35.15
CA ARG A 233 -9.26 -2.38 34.96
C ARG A 233 -9.93 -3.54 34.25
N ALA A 234 -9.34 -4.06 33.17
CA ALA A 234 -9.88 -5.19 32.43
C ALA A 234 -9.98 -6.44 33.32
N VAL A 235 -8.93 -6.74 34.09
CA VAL A 235 -8.90 -7.86 35.03
C VAL A 235 -9.95 -7.69 36.15
N ALA A 236 -10.08 -6.48 36.70
CA ALA A 236 -11.09 -6.18 37.71
C ALA A 236 -12.53 -6.31 37.18
N GLN A 237 -12.77 -5.91 35.92
CA GLN A 237 -14.07 -6.06 35.26
C GLN A 237 -14.42 -7.53 34.98
N THR A 238 -13.44 -8.40 34.70
CA THR A 238 -13.66 -9.84 34.56
C THR A 238 -13.83 -10.58 35.90
N ALA A 239 -13.33 -10.02 37.00
CA ALA A 239 -13.47 -10.59 38.34
C ALA A 239 -14.83 -10.33 39.00
N THR A 240 -15.64 -9.45 38.40
CA THR A 240 -17.03 -9.23 38.82
C THR A 240 -17.92 -10.11 37.94
N PRO A 241 -18.87 -10.90 38.48
CA PRO A 241 -19.79 -11.68 37.64
C PRO A 241 -20.66 -10.71 36.85
N ALA A 242 -20.30 -10.45 35.59
CA ALA A 242 -21.14 -9.67 34.71
C ALA A 242 -22.42 -10.47 34.41
N GLN A 243 -23.58 -9.86 34.64
CA GLN A 243 -24.84 -10.32 34.07
C GLN A 243 -24.65 -10.48 32.55
N SER A 244 -24.88 -11.70 32.06
CA SER A 244 -24.57 -12.11 30.70
C SER A 244 -25.16 -11.16 29.65
N PRO A 245 -24.32 -10.52 28.81
CA PRO A 245 -24.80 -10.02 27.52
C PRO A 245 -25.22 -11.21 26.64
N ALA A 246 -26.17 -10.97 25.74
CA ALA A 246 -26.67 -11.96 24.78
C ALA A 246 -25.53 -12.75 24.08
N PRO A 247 -25.77 -14.03 23.70
CA PRO A 247 -24.73 -14.91 23.18
C PRO A 247 -24.09 -14.31 21.92
N VAL A 248 -22.86 -13.82 22.05
CA VAL A 248 -21.99 -13.57 20.91
C VAL A 248 -21.58 -14.95 20.38
N ALA A 249 -21.81 -15.20 19.09
CA ALA A 249 -21.75 -16.54 18.48
C ALA A 249 -20.37 -17.24 18.51
N SER A 250 -19.34 -16.62 19.08
CA SER A 250 -18.02 -17.24 19.31
C SER A 250 -17.42 -16.72 20.62
N ALA A 251 -16.93 -17.62 21.46
CA ALA A 251 -16.14 -17.24 22.63
C ALA A 251 -14.92 -16.39 22.20
N PRO A 252 -14.56 -15.34 22.96
CA PRO A 252 -13.40 -14.52 22.62
C PRO A 252 -12.12 -15.36 22.63
N GLN A 253 -11.29 -15.22 21.59
CA GLN A 253 -10.01 -15.92 21.47
C GLN A 253 -8.84 -14.97 21.68
N LEU A 254 -7.84 -15.42 22.46
CA LEU A 254 -6.61 -14.67 22.68
C LEU A 254 -5.56 -15.06 21.64
N HIS A 255 -5.10 -14.09 20.85
CA HIS A 255 -4.04 -14.27 19.86
C HIS A 255 -2.81 -13.46 20.26
N LEU A 256 -1.64 -14.10 20.34
CA LEU A 256 -0.42 -13.44 20.82
C LEU A 256 0.56 -13.15 19.67
N LEU A 257 1.21 -11.98 19.73
CA LEU A 257 2.35 -11.61 18.88
C LEU A 257 3.62 -11.69 19.72
N VAL A 258 4.54 -12.56 19.33
CA VAL A 258 5.74 -12.93 20.10
C VAL A 258 6.97 -12.58 19.28
N ARG A 259 7.90 -11.83 19.88
CA ARG A 259 9.11 -11.32 19.21
C ARG A 259 10.42 -11.93 19.72
N THR A 260 10.36 -12.69 20.81
CA THR A 260 11.54 -13.27 21.46
C THR A 260 11.27 -14.70 21.95
N PRO A 261 12.31 -15.54 22.10
CA PRO A 261 12.17 -16.88 22.69
C PRO A 261 11.60 -16.86 24.12
N GLN A 262 11.95 -15.85 24.93
CA GLN A 262 11.45 -15.71 26.30
C GLN A 262 9.94 -15.45 26.32
N GLN A 263 9.45 -14.62 25.40
CA GLN A 263 8.01 -14.39 25.24
C GLN A 263 7.28 -15.64 24.74
N LEU A 264 7.91 -16.45 23.88
CA LEU A 264 7.34 -17.73 23.44
C LEU A 264 7.20 -18.70 24.62
N ALA A 265 8.25 -18.86 25.42
CA ALA A 265 8.21 -19.70 26.62
C ALA A 265 7.10 -19.26 27.59
N ALA A 266 6.93 -17.95 27.80
CA ALA A 266 5.85 -17.42 28.62
C ALA A 266 4.45 -17.70 28.02
N ALA A 267 4.29 -17.58 26.70
CA ALA A 267 3.03 -17.89 26.02
C ALA A 267 2.66 -19.37 26.12
N LEU A 268 3.62 -20.28 26.00
CA LEU A 268 3.41 -21.71 26.16
C LEU A 268 3.05 -22.07 27.61
N ALA A 269 3.75 -21.50 28.59
CA ALA A 269 3.44 -21.70 30.01
C ALA A 269 2.01 -21.21 30.37
N LEU A 270 1.58 -20.09 29.77
CA LEU A 270 0.19 -19.62 29.92
C LEU A 270 -0.82 -20.62 29.34
N HIS A 271 -0.50 -21.21 28.19
CA HIS A 271 -1.35 -22.21 27.56
C HIS A 271 -1.49 -23.47 28.42
N GLU A 272 -0.37 -23.97 28.92
CA GLU A 272 -0.31 -25.12 29.84
C GLU A 272 -1.05 -24.86 31.16
N ALA A 273 -1.04 -23.61 31.64
CA ALA A 273 -1.78 -23.19 32.83
C ALA A 273 -3.31 -23.05 32.61
N GLY A 274 -3.83 -23.42 31.43
CA GLY A 274 -5.26 -23.44 31.12
C GLY A 274 -5.78 -22.22 30.36
N CYS A 275 -4.91 -21.33 29.89
CA CYS A 275 -5.31 -20.23 29.01
C CYS A 275 -5.32 -20.70 27.54
N THR A 276 -6.50 -21.02 27.01
CA THR A 276 -6.61 -21.43 25.60
C THR A 276 -6.27 -20.26 24.66
N LEU A 277 -5.17 -20.39 23.92
CA LEU A 277 -4.74 -19.42 22.92
C LEU A 277 -5.30 -19.80 21.54
N GLY A 278 -5.84 -18.81 20.82
CA GLY A 278 -6.32 -19.02 19.45
C GLY A 278 -5.19 -19.12 18.43
N SER A 279 -4.05 -18.45 18.65
CA SER A 279 -2.81 -18.63 17.87
C SER A 279 -1.65 -17.85 18.46
N ILE A 280 -0.43 -18.23 18.07
CA ILE A 280 0.79 -17.46 18.31
C ILE A 280 1.37 -17.02 16.96
N THR A 281 1.64 -15.72 16.82
CA THR A 281 2.32 -15.12 15.66
C THR A 281 3.76 -14.78 16.05
N LEU A 282 4.72 -15.40 15.38
CA LEU A 282 6.16 -15.20 15.60
C LEU A 282 6.68 -14.07 14.70
N ASP A 283 7.15 -12.99 15.30
CA ASP A 283 7.71 -11.80 14.65
C ASP A 283 9.16 -11.60 15.09
N TYR A 284 10.01 -12.55 14.74
CA TYR A 284 11.44 -12.49 15.02
C TYR A 284 12.12 -11.53 14.05
N LEU A 285 13.09 -10.78 14.56
CA LEU A 285 13.88 -9.86 13.74
C LEU A 285 14.69 -10.62 12.67
N GLU A 286 15.18 -11.80 13.03
CA GLU A 286 15.94 -12.69 12.15
C GLU A 286 15.18 -14.01 11.95
N LEU A 287 15.39 -14.65 10.80
CA LEU A 287 14.78 -15.95 10.50
C LEU A 287 15.43 -17.11 11.26
N TYR A 288 16.58 -16.87 11.88
CA TYR A 288 17.27 -17.84 12.71
C TYR A 288 16.43 -18.21 13.93
N GLY A 289 16.31 -19.51 14.20
CA GLY A 289 15.47 -20.01 15.31
C GLY A 289 13.96 -19.95 15.05
N LEU A 290 13.50 -19.46 13.90
CA LEU A 290 12.07 -19.37 13.60
C LEU A 290 11.43 -20.76 13.42
N ARG A 291 12.11 -21.68 12.74
CA ARG A 291 11.64 -23.07 12.57
C ARG A 291 11.37 -23.80 13.90
N PRO A 292 12.36 -23.91 14.81
CA PRO A 292 12.11 -24.58 16.09
C PRO A 292 11.03 -23.87 16.92
N ALA A 293 10.90 -22.54 16.82
CA ALA A 293 9.82 -21.80 17.47
C ALA A 293 8.44 -22.17 16.90
N VAL A 294 8.29 -22.32 15.58
CA VAL A 294 7.06 -22.80 14.94
C VAL A 294 6.71 -24.22 15.40
N GLU A 295 7.70 -25.12 15.42
CA GLU A 295 7.52 -26.52 15.84
C GLU A 295 7.08 -26.63 17.31
N GLN A 296 7.62 -25.78 18.20
CA GLN A 296 7.18 -25.68 19.60
C GLN A 296 5.70 -25.29 19.71
N VAL A 297 5.27 -24.27 18.97
CA VAL A 297 3.86 -23.81 18.96
C VAL A 297 2.93 -24.91 18.43
N GLN A 298 3.31 -25.57 17.33
CA GLN A 298 2.54 -26.65 16.73
C GLN A 298 2.43 -27.88 17.64
N THR A 299 3.52 -28.23 18.33
CA THR A 299 3.56 -29.36 19.28
C THR A 299 2.68 -29.10 20.50
N ALA A 300 2.57 -27.84 20.92
CA ALA A 300 1.63 -27.42 21.96
C ALA A 300 0.16 -27.43 21.48
N GLY A 301 -0.14 -27.82 20.24
CA GLY A 301 -1.49 -27.85 19.68
C GLY A 301 -2.05 -26.46 19.35
N ILE A 302 -1.22 -25.42 19.38
CA ILE A 302 -1.61 -24.04 19.12
C ILE A 302 -1.40 -23.75 17.62
N PRO A 303 -2.35 -23.07 16.95
CA PRO A 303 -2.12 -22.59 15.59
C PRO A 303 -0.92 -21.63 15.53
N ALA A 304 0.11 -22.01 14.78
CA ALA A 304 1.31 -21.21 14.57
C ALA A 304 1.14 -20.27 13.37
N ARG A 305 1.67 -19.05 13.49
CA ARG A 305 1.74 -18.06 12.41
C ARG A 305 3.11 -17.38 12.42
N VAL A 306 3.58 -16.93 11.27
CA VAL A 306 4.86 -16.22 11.15
C VAL A 306 4.70 -14.87 10.46
N ALA A 307 5.31 -13.84 11.03
CA ALA A 307 5.35 -12.52 10.43
C ALA A 307 6.53 -12.42 9.46
N SER A 308 6.22 -12.31 8.17
CA SER A 308 7.22 -12.18 7.11
C SER A 308 8.05 -10.89 7.21
N PRO A 309 9.26 -10.80 6.63
CA PRO A 309 9.99 -9.54 6.52
C PRO A 309 9.16 -8.43 5.84
N ARG A 310 9.33 -7.19 6.31
CA ARG A 310 8.61 -6.02 5.77
C ARG A 310 9.14 -5.54 4.43
N VAL A 311 10.38 -5.90 4.10
CA VAL A 311 11.04 -5.60 2.83
C VAL A 311 11.65 -6.90 2.34
N LEU A 312 11.37 -7.25 1.08
CA LEU A 312 12.02 -8.35 0.37
C LEU A 312 12.97 -7.73 -0.64
N LYS A 313 14.28 -7.96 -0.49
CA LYS A 313 15.30 -7.44 -1.40
C LYS A 313 15.47 -8.37 -2.60
N PRO A 314 16.04 -7.88 -3.72
CA PRO A 314 16.49 -8.75 -4.80
C PRO A 314 17.38 -9.88 -4.26
N SER A 315 17.31 -11.07 -4.87
CA SER A 315 18.00 -12.31 -4.46
C SER A 315 17.55 -12.95 -3.12
N GLU A 316 16.57 -12.39 -2.41
CA GLU A 316 16.03 -12.98 -1.17
C GLU A 316 14.92 -14.02 -1.41
N GLN A 317 14.77 -14.56 -2.62
CA GLN A 317 13.74 -15.55 -2.97
C GLN A 317 13.77 -16.80 -2.08
N ARG A 318 14.94 -17.13 -1.53
CA ARG A 318 15.11 -18.24 -0.57
C ARG A 318 14.30 -18.03 0.71
N ILE A 319 14.04 -16.78 1.10
CA ILE A 319 13.19 -16.45 2.25
C ILE A 319 11.75 -16.90 2.00
N VAL A 320 11.22 -16.67 0.79
CA VAL A 320 9.86 -17.11 0.40
C VAL A 320 9.74 -18.63 0.56
N ASN A 321 10.69 -19.37 -0.01
CA ASN A 321 10.74 -20.83 0.08
C ASN A 321 10.91 -21.31 1.53
N PHE A 322 11.70 -20.61 2.34
CA PHE A 322 11.86 -20.93 3.75
C PHE A 322 10.55 -20.76 4.52
N LEU A 323 9.84 -19.65 4.33
CA LEU A 323 8.55 -19.38 4.98
C LEU A 323 7.49 -20.40 4.59
N LEU A 324 7.38 -20.76 3.30
CA LEU A 324 6.46 -21.79 2.82
C LEU A 324 6.74 -23.16 3.45
N ARG A 325 8.01 -23.49 3.68
CA ARG A 325 8.42 -24.75 4.34
C ARG A 325 8.15 -24.81 5.84
N LEU A 326 7.68 -23.73 6.47
CA LEU A 326 7.30 -23.74 7.89
C LEU A 326 5.92 -24.37 8.12
N ASN A 327 5.15 -24.63 7.06
CA ASN A 327 3.84 -25.27 7.12
C ASN A 327 2.90 -24.61 8.15
N CYS A 328 2.85 -23.28 8.14
CA CYS A 328 2.02 -22.48 9.03
C CYS A 328 1.55 -21.21 8.30
N ASP A 329 0.57 -20.48 8.86
CA ASP A 329 0.07 -19.27 8.22
C ASP A 329 1.12 -18.17 8.24
N ILE A 330 1.15 -17.37 7.17
CA ILE A 330 2.10 -16.27 7.01
C ILE A 330 1.33 -14.95 7.09
N LEU A 331 1.68 -14.12 8.06
CA LEU A 331 1.32 -12.70 8.04
C LEU A 331 2.22 -12.01 7.01
N VAL A 332 1.66 -11.78 5.82
CA VAL A 332 2.33 -11.10 4.71
C VAL A 332 2.38 -9.60 4.98
N ARG A 333 3.60 -9.04 5.04
CA ARG A 333 3.83 -7.63 5.42
C ARG A 333 4.53 -6.80 4.34
N SER A 334 4.85 -7.41 3.19
CA SER A 334 5.43 -6.72 2.04
C SER A 334 4.64 -7.03 0.77
N SER A 335 4.43 -6.02 -0.07
CA SER A 335 3.78 -6.18 -1.37
C SER A 335 4.59 -7.09 -2.30
N GLY A 336 5.93 -7.00 -2.25
CA GLY A 336 6.82 -7.89 -2.98
C GLY A 336 6.65 -9.36 -2.61
N LEU A 337 6.51 -9.68 -1.30
CA LEU A 337 6.23 -11.05 -0.88
C LEU A 337 4.82 -11.50 -1.28
N LEU A 338 3.80 -10.62 -1.17
CA LEU A 338 2.45 -10.93 -1.61
C LEU A 338 2.44 -11.35 -3.09
N GLN A 339 3.13 -10.59 -3.93
CA GLN A 339 3.29 -10.91 -5.35
C GLN A 339 4.07 -12.22 -5.56
N ALA A 340 5.16 -12.45 -4.84
CA ALA A 340 5.95 -13.66 -4.94
C ALA A 340 5.16 -14.92 -4.54
N LEU A 341 4.33 -14.83 -3.49
CA LEU A 341 3.48 -15.93 -3.03
C LEU A 341 2.36 -16.23 -4.04
N ASN A 342 1.74 -15.21 -4.65
CA ASN A 342 0.72 -15.40 -5.69
C ASN A 342 1.25 -16.10 -6.95
N HIS A 343 2.55 -16.04 -7.23
CA HIS A 343 3.17 -16.77 -8.34
C HIS A 343 3.69 -18.17 -7.95
N SER A 344 3.78 -18.46 -6.65
CA SER A 344 4.35 -19.70 -6.12
C SER A 344 3.29 -20.72 -5.67
N LEU A 345 2.02 -20.30 -5.61
CA LEU A 345 0.83 -21.11 -5.32
C LEU A 345 0.10 -21.46 -6.61
#